data_AF-A0A7C1DUA5-F1
#
_entry.id   AF-A0A7C1DUA5-F1
#
_cell.length_a   1.000
_cell.length_b   1.000
_cell.length_c   1.000
_cell.angle_alpha   90.00
_cell.angle_beta   90.00
_cell.angle_gamma   90.00
#
_symmetry.space_group_name_H-M   'P 1'
#
loop_
_entity.id
_entity.type
_entity.pdbx_description
1 polymer ?
#
loop_
_entity_poly.entity_id
_entity_poly.type
_entity_poly.pdbx_seq_one_letter_code
_entity_poly.pdbx_strand_id
1 'polypeptide(L)'
;MEALLVIISCVAFFAFLLPHAYRKYCAMLGWTSIIAVLFLQIPSFLSENNFFYPSIALLSVPFLAITARLLWQENEAVFQLSRAAAVAFLVYAPFGFFEP
;
A
#
# COMPACT_ATOMS: atom_id res chain seq x y z
N MET A 1 -13.70 3.00 8.09
CA MET A 1 -13.25 3.28 6.70
C MET A 1 -11.85 2.73 6.47
N GLU A 2 -10.91 2.95 7.40
CA GLU A 2 -9.54 2.42 7.35
C GLU A 2 -9.48 0.89 7.21
N ALA A 3 -10.18 0.15 8.07
CA ALA A 3 -10.20 -1.32 8.01
C ALA A 3 -10.65 -1.87 6.64
N LEU A 4 -11.59 -1.20 5.97
CA LEU A 4 -12.03 -1.58 4.63
C LEU A 4 -10.91 -1.39 3.60
N LEU A 5 -10.19 -0.26 3.65
CA LEU A 5 -9.06 -0.02 2.75
C LEU A 5 -7.89 -0.98 3.00
N VAL A 6 -7.65 -1.36 4.25
CA VAL A 6 -6.67 -2.41 4.61
C VAL A 6 -7.09 -3.76 4.03
N ILE A 7 -8.37 -4.12 4.11
CA ILE A 7 -8.86 -5.37 3.48
C ILE A 7 -8.71 -5.29 1.96
N ILE A 8 -9.06 -4.15 1.34
CA ILE A 8 -8.89 -3.95 -0.10
C ILE A 8 -7.42 -4.09 -0.49
N SER A 9 -6.48 -3.50 0.27
CA SER A 9 -5.05 -3.64 -0.02
C SER A 9 -4.58 -5.08 0.16
N CYS A 10 -5.04 -5.81 1.18
CA CYS A 10 -4.76 -7.23 1.36
C CYS A 10 -5.23 -8.05 0.15
N VAL A 11 -6.49 -7.90 -0.26
CA VAL A 11 -7.04 -8.63 -1.40
C VAL A 11 -6.29 -8.26 -2.69
N ALA A 12 -6.00 -6.99 -2.90
CA ALA A 12 -5.27 -6.50 -4.08
C ALA A 12 -3.83 -7.05 -4.12
N PHE A 13 -3.10 -7.03 -3.01
CA PHE A 13 -1.75 -7.59 -2.94
C PHE A 13 -1.75 -9.11 -3.06
N PHE A 14 -2.72 -9.80 -2.47
CA PHE A 14 -2.86 -11.24 -2.64
C PHE A 14 -3.11 -11.60 -4.11
N ALA A 15 -4.05 -10.92 -4.77
CA ALA A 15 -4.32 -11.11 -6.18
C ALA A 15 -3.07 -10.84 -7.03
N PHE A 16 -2.35 -9.76 -6.74
CA PHE A 16 -1.10 -9.40 -7.43
C PHE A 16 -0.03 -10.51 -7.37
N LEU A 17 0.05 -11.30 -6.30
CA LEU A 17 1.01 -12.40 -6.18
C LEU A 17 0.69 -13.58 -7.11
N LEU A 18 -0.54 -13.69 -7.60
CA LEU A 18 -0.95 -14.75 -8.52
C LEU A 18 -0.42 -14.48 -9.94
N PRO A 19 -0.06 -15.52 -10.71
CA PRO A 19 0.41 -15.35 -12.08
C PRO A 19 -0.78 -15.08 -13.02
N HIS A 20 -1.15 -13.81 -13.21
CA HIS A 20 -2.20 -13.40 -14.15
C HIS A 20 -1.88 -12.07 -14.86
N ALA A 21 -2.53 -11.81 -16.00
CA ALA A 21 -2.27 -10.63 -16.84
C ALA A 21 -2.61 -9.29 -16.15
N TYR A 22 -3.51 -9.30 -15.17
CA TYR A 22 -3.97 -8.09 -14.48
C TYR A 22 -3.14 -7.72 -13.24
N ARG A 23 -2.05 -8.44 -12.97
CA ARG A 23 -1.22 -8.27 -11.76
C ARG A 23 -0.76 -6.81 -11.54
N LYS A 24 -0.46 -6.06 -12.61
CA LYS A 24 -0.06 -4.65 -12.52
C LYS A 24 -1.14 -3.78 -11.90
N TYR A 25 -2.41 -4.00 -12.26
CA TYR A 25 -3.54 -3.27 -11.73
C TYR A 25 -3.78 -3.62 -10.26
N CYS A 26 -3.62 -4.89 -9.89
CA CYS A 26 -3.69 -5.34 -8.51
C CYS A 26 -2.60 -4.71 -7.63
N ALA A 27 -1.35 -4.62 -8.11
CA ALA A 27 -0.29 -3.91 -7.40
C ALA A 27 -0.59 -2.42 -7.25
N MET A 28 -1.03 -1.75 -8.32
CA MET A 28 -1.41 -0.33 -8.28
C MET A 28 -2.54 -0.07 -7.28
N LEU A 29 -3.57 -0.93 -7.27
CA LEU A 29 -4.67 -0.84 -6.31
C LEU A 29 -4.18 -1.04 -4.88
N GLY A 30 -3.34 -2.05 -4.63
CA GLY A 30 -2.77 -2.32 -3.30
C GLY A 30 -1.99 -1.12 -2.75
N TRP A 31 -1.10 -0.54 -3.55
CA TRP A 31 -0.32 0.64 -3.17
C TRP A 31 -1.21 1.87 -2.93
N THR A 32 -2.19 2.10 -3.81
CA THR A 32 -3.13 3.22 -3.67
C THR A 32 -3.94 3.10 -2.39
N SER A 33 -4.42 1.90 -2.05
CA SER A 33 -5.17 1.65 -0.82
C SER A 33 -4.32 1.85 0.43
N ILE A 34 -3.06 1.40 0.47
CA ILE A 34 -2.15 1.67 1.60
C ILE A 34 -1.95 3.17 1.80
N ILE A 35 -1.70 3.92 0.73
CA ILE A 35 -1.48 5.35 0.83
C ILE A 35 -2.77 6.06 1.28
N ALA A 36 -3.93 5.64 0.78
CA ALA A 36 -5.21 6.15 1.26
C ALA A 36 -5.43 5.91 2.76
N VAL A 37 -5.04 4.74 3.30
CA VAL A 37 -5.05 4.48 4.75
C VAL A 37 -4.16 5.49 5.49
N LEU A 38 -2.95 5.73 4.99
CA LEU A 38 -2.01 6.67 5.61
C LEU A 38 -2.57 8.10 5.67
N PHE A 39 -3.31 8.52 4.63
CA PHE A 39 -4.00 9.81 4.62
C PHE A 39 -5.16 9.88 5.62
N LEU A 40 -5.92 8.80 5.80
CA LEU A 40 -7.00 8.76 6.79
C LEU A 40 -6.48 8.86 8.24
N GLN A 41 -5.26 8.40 8.49
CA GLN A 41 -4.63 8.43 9.81
C GLN A 41 -3.96 9.77 10.15
N ILE A 42 -3.85 10.70 9.19
CA ILE A 42 -3.24 12.02 9.42
C ILE A 42 -3.81 12.76 10.64
N PRO A 43 -5.15 12.84 10.84
CA PRO A 43 -5.69 13.50 12.03
C PRO A 43 -5.22 12.87 13.34
N SER A 44 -5.11 11.53 13.40
CA SER A 44 -4.59 10.81 14.56
C SER A 44 -3.13 11.18 14.81
N PHE A 45 -2.28 11.14 13.78
CA PHE A 45 -0.86 11.48 13.92
C PHE A 45 -0.64 12.93 14.36
N LEU A 46 -1.43 13.87 13.82
CA LEU A 46 -1.37 15.27 14.24
C LEU A 46 -1.83 15.45 15.69
N SER A 47 -2.83 14.69 16.15
CA SER A 47 -3.28 14.72 17.55
C SER A 47 -2.20 14.25 18.53
N GLU A 48 -1.31 13.36 18.08
CA GLU A 48 -0.17 12.85 18.84
C GLU A 48 1.10 13.71 18.67
N ASN A 49 0.99 14.89 18.04
CA ASN A 49 2.11 15.78 17.73
C ASN A 49 3.20 15.11 16.86
N ASN A 50 2.81 14.11 16.06
CA ASN A 50 3.69 13.34 15.20
C ASN A 50 3.61 13.82 13.74
N PHE A 51 4.44 14.80 13.40
CA PHE A 51 4.49 15.39 12.06
C PHE A 51 5.21 14.51 11.02
N PHE A 52 5.89 13.44 11.45
CA PHE A 52 6.67 12.60 10.56
C PHE A 52 5.77 11.79 9.61
N TYR A 53 4.73 11.13 10.13
CA TYR A 53 3.83 10.32 9.30
C TYR A 53 3.01 11.15 8.30
N PRO A 54 2.45 12.32 8.64
CA PRO A 54 1.83 13.21 7.66
C PRO A 54 2.79 13.64 6.54
N SER A 55 4.07 13.88 6.87
CA SER A 55 5.09 14.21 5.86
C SER A 55 5.35 13.04 4.92
N ILE A 56 5.44 11.81 5.45
CA ILE A 56 5.55 10.59 4.64
C ILE A 56 4.31 10.42 3.76
N ALA A 57 3.11 10.68 4.30
CA ALA A 57 1.86 10.58 3.54
C ALA A 57 1.90 11.48 2.29
N LEU A 58 2.29 12.75 2.47
CA LEU A 58 2.44 13.68 1.35
C LEU A 58 3.50 13.23 0.35
N LEU A 59 4.68 12.81 0.81
CA LEU A 59 5.76 12.35 -0.06
C LEU A 59 5.43 11.05 -0.78
N SER A 60 4.54 10.21 -0.23
CA SER A 60 4.15 8.96 -0.85
C SER A 60 3.37 9.16 -2.17
N VAL A 61 2.71 10.30 -2.37
CA VAL A 61 1.94 10.60 -3.58
C VAL A 61 2.78 10.62 -4.86
N PRO A 62 3.88 11.41 -4.96
CA PRO A 62 4.75 11.35 -6.13
C PRO A 62 5.41 9.98 -6.31
N PHE A 63 5.77 9.29 -5.22
CA PHE A 63 6.32 7.93 -5.32
C PHE A 63 5.29 6.93 -5.84
N LEU A 64 4.01 7.07 -5.46
CA LEU A 64 2.91 6.27 -6.02
C LEU A 64 2.76 6.51 -7.51
N ALA A 65 2.79 7.77 -7.95
CA ALA A 65 2.70 8.11 -9.36
C ALA A 65 3.85 7.48 -10.18
N ILE A 66 5.08 7.56 -9.67
CA ILE A 66 6.26 6.91 -10.27
C ILE A 66 6.08 5.39 -10.29
N THR A 67 5.67 4.80 -9.18
CA THR A 67 5.47 3.34 -9.03
C THR A 67 4.41 2.85 -10.00
N ALA A 68 3.26 3.52 -10.07
CA ALA A 68 2.18 3.19 -10.99
C ALA A 68 2.63 3.28 -12.45
N ARG A 69 3.38 4.32 -12.82
CA ARG A 69 3.96 4.46 -14.16
C ARG A 69 4.92 3.32 -14.49
N LEU A 70 5.81 2.96 -13.57
CA LEU A 70 6.78 1.88 -13.78
C LEU A 70 6.12 0.49 -13.81
N LEU A 71 5.09 0.26 -13.02
CA LEU A 71 4.24 -0.94 -13.09
C LEU A 71 3.49 -1.02 -14.42
N TRP A 72 3.01 0.12 -14.94
CA TRP A 72 2.37 0.20 -16.25
C TRP A 72 3.32 -0.22 -17.38
N GLN A 73 4.58 0.23 -17.28
CA GLN A 73 5.67 -0.10 -18.20
C GLN A 73 6.25 -1.51 -17.99
N GLU A 74 5.66 -2.30 -17.08
CA GLU A 74 6.10 -3.65 -16.77
C GLU A 74 7.56 -3.75 -16.32
N ASN A 75 8.04 -2.71 -15.63
CA ASN A 75 9.39 -2.69 -15.08
C ASN A 75 9.58 -3.80 -14.04
N GLU A 76 10.49 -4.74 -14.33
CA GLU A 76 10.68 -5.93 -13.52
C GLU A 76 11.14 -5.62 -12.09
N ALA A 77 12.01 -4.63 -11.90
CA ALA A 77 12.51 -4.25 -10.58
C ALA A 77 11.37 -3.73 -9.68
N VAL A 78 10.48 -2.89 -10.21
CA VAL A 78 9.31 -2.40 -9.46
C VAL A 78 8.31 -3.52 -9.17
N PHE A 79 8.19 -4.49 -10.07
CA PHE A 79 7.41 -5.71 -9.83
C PHE A 79 7.98 -6.53 -8.67
N GLN A 80 9.30 -6.73 -8.61
CA GLN A 80 9.96 -7.45 -7.52
C GLN A 80 9.85 -6.70 -6.19
N LEU A 81 10.05 -5.38 -6.19
CA LEU A 81 9.85 -4.54 -5.00
C LEU A 81 8.40 -4.60 -4.50
N SER A 82 7.44 -4.50 -5.41
CA SER A 82 6.01 -4.63 -5.06
C SER A 82 5.70 -6.01 -4.50
N ARG A 83 6.35 -7.07 -4.99
CA ARG A 83 6.19 -8.44 -4.46
C ARG A 83 6.70 -8.55 -3.03
N ALA A 84 7.89 -8.02 -2.76
CA ALA A 84 8.42 -7.99 -1.39
C ALA A 84 7.49 -7.22 -0.45
N ALA A 85 7.00 -6.06 -0.87
CA ALA A 85 6.04 -5.27 -0.09
C ALA A 85 4.71 -6.01 0.13
N ALA A 86 4.16 -6.64 -0.90
CA ALA A 86 2.93 -7.44 -0.82
C ALA A 86 3.05 -8.58 0.19
N VAL A 87 4.15 -9.34 0.14
CA VAL A 87 4.39 -10.44 1.09
C VAL A 87 4.54 -9.90 2.51
N ALA A 88 5.35 -8.86 2.70
CA ALA A 88 5.54 -8.25 4.02
C ALA A 88 4.22 -7.72 4.59
N PHE A 89 3.43 -7.03 3.77
CA PHE A 89 2.15 -6.48 4.18
C PHE A 89 1.14 -7.58 4.54
N LEU A 90 1.02 -8.63 3.73
CA LEU A 90 0.09 -9.73 4.00
C LEU A 90 0.45 -10.52 5.26
N VAL A 91 1.75 -10.66 5.56
CA VAL A 91 2.21 -11.28 6.81
C VAL A 91 1.92 -10.38 8.00
N TYR A 92 2.13 -9.07 7.87
CA TYR A 92 1.96 -8.12 8.97
C TYR A 92 0.50 -7.74 9.25
N ALA A 93 -0.33 -7.60 8.21
CA ALA A 93 -1.68 -7.05 8.30
C ALA A 93 -2.58 -7.74 9.36
N PRO A 94 -2.58 -9.07 9.53
CA PRO A 94 -3.36 -9.73 10.57
C PRO A 94 -3.02 -9.21 11.98
N PHE A 95 -1.73 -8.97 12.26
CA PHE A 95 -1.27 -8.48 13.57
C PHE A 95 -1.74 -7.05 13.88
N GLY A 96 -2.12 -6.27 12.86
CA GLY A 96 -2.75 -4.96 13.06
C GLY A 96 -4.20 -5.03 13.55
N PHE A 97 -4.85 -6.19 13.47
CA PHE A 97 -6.22 -6.42 13.97
C PHE A 97 -6.26 -7.18 15.29
N PHE A 98 -5.14 -7.78 15.71
CA PHE A 98 -5.00 -8.45 16.99
C PHE A 98 -4.28 -7.51 17.96
N GLU A 99 -5.03 -6.66 18.66
CA GLU A 99 -4.54 -6.04 19.89
C GLU A 99 -4.65 -7.07 21.04
N PRO A 100 -3.61 -7.27 21.88
CA PRO A 100 -3.72 -8.04 23.12
C PRO A 100 -4.57 -7.32 24.18
#